data_AF-A0A4Y2E5P9-F1
#
_entry.id   AF-A0A4Y2E5P9-F1
#
_cell.length_a   1.000
_cell.length_b   1.000
_cell.length_c   1.000
_cell.angle_alpha   90.00
_cell.angle_beta   90.00
_cell.angle_gamma   90.00
#
_symmetry.space_group_name_H-M   'P 1'
#
loop_
_entity.id
_entity.type
_entity.pdbx_description
1 polymer ?
#
loop_
_entity_poly.entity_id
_entity_poly.type
_entity_poly.pdbx_seq_one_letter_code
_entity_poly.pdbx_strand_id
1 'polypeptide(L)'
;MCEGKVRKRARDFKPGRDNVHYDSRSGRQSVITNVMVASVEAKILENRRFTISSLSNDFPEVSRSVLYKIVSEKLNFKKLCSHWVPKLLTKDHKNKRFECSLKFLIVITKKVTPC
;
A
#
# COMPACT_ATOMS: atom_id res chain seq x y z
N MET A 1 -32.20 -23.77 18.45
CA MET A 1 -32.48 -22.34 18.22
C MET A 1 -33.47 -21.86 19.27
N CYS A 2 -33.26 -20.72 19.92
CA CYS A 2 -34.20 -20.23 20.94
C CYS A 2 -35.37 -19.45 20.32
N GLU A 3 -36.56 -19.60 20.90
CA GLU A 3 -37.81 -19.02 20.40
C GLU A 3 -37.71 -17.49 20.19
N GLY A 4 -37.04 -16.79 21.12
CA GLY A 4 -36.82 -15.34 21.02
C GLY A 4 -36.05 -14.90 19.76
N LYS A 5 -35.08 -15.70 19.28
CA LYS A 5 -34.36 -15.42 18.03
C LYS A 5 -35.26 -15.61 16.81
N VAL A 6 -36.14 -16.60 16.83
CA VAL A 6 -37.11 -16.88 15.76
C VAL A 6 -38.11 -15.73 15.66
N ARG A 7 -38.68 -15.28 16.79
CA ARG A 7 -39.61 -14.15 16.85
C ARG A 7 -38.96 -12.84 16.39
N LYS A 8 -37.71 -12.56 16.79
CA LYS A 8 -36.97 -11.38 16.31
C LYS A 8 -36.78 -11.43 14.80
N ARG A 9 -36.33 -12.56 14.26
CA ARG A 9 -36.14 -12.72 12.81
C ARG A 9 -37.46 -12.56 12.04
N ALA A 10 -38.54 -13.19 12.48
CA ALA A 10 -39.85 -13.03 11.84
C ALA A 10 -40.34 -11.56 11.83
N ARG A 11 -40.03 -10.78 12.87
CA ARG A 11 -40.32 -9.33 12.89
C ARG A 11 -39.44 -8.54 11.94
N ASP A 12 -38.15 -8.85 11.83
CA ASP A 12 -37.22 -8.13 10.96
C ASP A 12 -37.51 -8.39 9.47
N PHE A 13 -38.02 -9.57 9.11
CA PHE A 13 -38.41 -9.92 7.72
C PHE A 13 -39.69 -9.20 7.25
N LYS A 14 -40.63 -8.88 8.16
CA LYS A 14 -41.89 -8.17 7.81
C LYS A 14 -41.68 -6.80 7.14
N PRO A 15 -40.74 -5.93 7.59
CA PRO A 15 -40.42 -4.67 6.91
C PRO A 15 -39.48 -4.84 5.70
N GLY A 16 -39.20 -6.07 5.24
CA GLY A 16 -38.45 -6.31 4.01
C GLY A 16 -36.95 -6.61 4.18
N ARG A 17 -36.47 -6.95 5.39
CA ARG A 17 -35.10 -7.48 5.54
C ARG A 17 -35.01 -8.84 4.87
N ASP A 18 -34.26 -8.93 3.79
CA ASP A 18 -33.98 -10.12 2.99
C ASP A 18 -32.68 -10.82 3.40
N ASN A 19 -31.76 -10.10 4.07
CA ASN A 19 -30.49 -10.64 4.52
C ASN A 19 -30.62 -11.65 5.67
N VAL A 20 -30.17 -12.87 5.44
CA VAL A 20 -30.11 -13.97 6.41
C VAL A 20 -28.95 -13.82 7.40
N HIS A 21 -27.92 -13.08 7.02
CA HIS A 21 -26.72 -12.90 7.84
C HIS A 21 -26.96 -11.91 8.99
N TYR A 22 -26.22 -12.14 10.08
CA TYR A 22 -26.18 -11.16 11.17
C TYR A 22 -25.51 -9.87 10.71
N ASP A 23 -25.99 -8.76 11.24
CA ASP A 23 -25.35 -7.48 11.03
C ASP A 23 -23.93 -7.50 11.64
N SER A 24 -23.05 -6.69 11.07
CA SER A 24 -21.67 -6.54 11.53
C SER A 24 -21.65 -6.28 13.04
N ARG A 25 -21.01 -7.17 13.79
CA ARG A 25 -20.81 -6.96 15.23
C ARG A 25 -19.70 -5.93 15.42
N SER A 26 -19.84 -5.06 16.41
CA SER A 26 -18.71 -4.30 16.93
C SER A 26 -17.69 -5.30 17.50
N GLY A 27 -16.66 -5.61 16.72
CA GLY A 27 -15.55 -6.45 17.15
C GLY A 27 -14.66 -5.73 18.16
N ARG A 28 -13.54 -6.38 18.54
CA ARG A 28 -12.50 -5.71 19.32
C ARG A 28 -11.91 -4.55 18.49
N GLN A 29 -11.79 -3.37 19.11
CA GLN A 29 -11.13 -2.21 18.49
C GLN A 29 -9.75 -2.63 17.97
N SER A 30 -9.43 -2.31 16.71
CA SER A 30 -8.11 -2.62 16.17
C SER A 30 -7.05 -1.82 16.91
N VAL A 31 -5.96 -2.48 17.29
CA VAL A 31 -4.72 -1.80 17.76
C VAL A 31 -4.18 -0.85 16.68
N ILE A 32 -4.52 -1.12 15.42
CA ILE A 32 -4.12 -0.31 14.28
C ILE A 32 -5.07 0.88 14.13
N THR A 33 -4.56 2.08 14.41
CA THR A 33 -5.25 3.37 14.22
C THR A 33 -4.77 4.03 12.93
N ASN A 34 -5.64 4.80 12.26
CA ASN A 34 -5.29 5.53 11.02
C ASN A 34 -4.09 6.47 11.20
N VAL A 35 -3.97 7.13 12.36
CA VAL A 35 -2.83 7.99 12.69
C VAL A 35 -1.51 7.19 12.66
N MET A 36 -1.50 6.01 13.27
CA MET A 36 -0.31 5.15 13.28
C MET A 36 0.04 4.65 11.87
N VAL A 37 -0.96 4.30 11.07
CA VAL A 37 -0.74 3.90 9.66
C VAL A 37 -0.06 5.03 8.88
N ALA A 38 -0.55 6.27 9.02
CA ALA A 38 0.04 7.43 8.37
C ALA A 38 1.48 7.71 8.83
N SER A 39 1.75 7.59 10.15
CA SER A 39 3.12 7.76 10.68
C SER A 39 4.10 6.71 10.15
N VAL A 40 3.66 5.44 10.08
CA VAL A 40 4.48 4.35 9.50
C VAL A 40 4.71 4.59 8.01
N GLU A 41 3.69 5.01 7.27
CA GLU A 41 3.81 5.34 5.84
C GLU A 41 4.80 6.48 5.59
N ALA A 42 4.72 7.56 6.36
CA ALA A 42 5.66 8.68 6.26
C ALA A 42 7.11 8.21 6.47
N LYS A 43 7.34 7.33 7.46
CA LYS A 43 8.67 6.78 7.74
C LYS A 43 9.21 5.91 6.60
N ILE A 44 8.34 5.13 5.97
CA ILE A 44 8.68 4.32 4.80
C ILE A 44 9.02 5.20 3.58
N LEU A 45 8.30 6.30 3.39
CA LEU A 45 8.54 7.21 2.28
C LEU A 45 9.85 8.01 2.45
N GLU A 46 10.24 8.33 3.68
CA GLU A 46 11.54 8.93 4.01
C GLU A 46 12.70 8.01 3.60
N ASN A 47 12.63 6.72 3.97
CA ASN A 47 13.61 5.73 3.57
C ASN A 47 12.96 4.44 3.06
N ARG A 48 12.81 4.35 1.74
CA ARG A 48 12.23 3.17 1.08
C ARG A 48 13.06 1.89 1.22
N ARG A 49 14.33 1.98 1.68
CA ARG A 49 15.20 0.84 1.96
C ARG A 49 15.24 0.56 3.46
N PHE A 50 14.11 0.18 4.02
CA PHE A 50 13.96 -0.14 5.44
C PHE A 50 13.92 -1.66 5.68
N THR A 51 14.08 -2.03 6.94
CA THR A 51 13.77 -3.37 7.45
C THR A 51 12.67 -3.27 8.49
N ILE A 52 11.94 -4.36 8.75
CA ILE A 52 10.93 -4.34 9.82
C ILE A 52 11.59 -4.16 11.20
N SER A 53 12.86 -4.57 11.35
CA SER A 53 13.63 -4.28 12.57
C SER A 53 13.93 -2.79 12.72
N SER A 54 14.32 -2.09 11.65
CA SER A 54 14.54 -0.65 11.74
C SER A 54 13.24 0.10 12.06
N LEU A 55 12.12 -0.28 11.43
CA LEU A 55 10.81 0.28 11.79
C LEU A 55 10.42 -0.04 13.24
N SER A 56 10.75 -1.23 13.75
CA SER A 56 10.48 -1.58 15.15
C SER A 56 11.27 -0.72 16.14
N ASN A 57 12.45 -0.24 15.76
CA ASN A 57 13.23 0.69 16.58
C ASN A 57 12.62 2.10 16.57
N ASP A 58 12.08 2.52 15.42
CA ASP A 58 11.40 3.81 15.28
C ASP A 58 10.04 3.82 16.00
N PHE A 59 9.39 2.66 16.12
CA PHE A 59 8.08 2.49 16.75
C PHE A 59 8.14 1.41 17.86
N PRO A 60 8.82 1.68 19.00
CA PRO A 60 9.04 0.67 20.05
C PRO A 60 7.75 0.22 20.75
N GLU A 61 6.71 1.07 20.76
CA GLU A 61 5.40 0.75 21.32
C GLU A 61 4.59 -0.22 20.45
N VAL A 62 5.02 -0.42 19.19
CA VAL A 62 4.30 -1.25 18.22
C VAL A 62 5.04 -2.56 18.02
N SER A 63 4.35 -3.66 18.31
CA SER A 63 4.94 -4.98 18.06
C SER A 63 5.28 -5.19 16.58
N ARG A 64 6.35 -5.95 16.32
CA ARG A 64 6.80 -6.29 14.96
C ARG A 64 5.68 -6.88 14.09
N SER A 65 4.83 -7.74 14.65
CA SER A 65 3.73 -8.38 13.91
C SER A 65 2.67 -7.37 13.45
N VAL A 66 2.39 -6.36 14.29
CA VAL A 66 1.48 -5.26 13.92
C VAL A 66 2.11 -4.39 12.83
N LEU A 67 3.40 -4.07 12.92
CA LEU A 67 4.11 -3.36 11.85
C LEU A 67 4.05 -4.12 10.52
N TYR A 68 4.29 -5.45 10.52
CA TYR A 68 4.13 -6.28 9.33
C TYR A 68 2.72 -6.15 8.72
N LYS A 69 1.66 -6.22 9.53
CA LYS A 69 0.28 -6.06 9.05
C LYS A 69 0.03 -4.67 8.48
N ILE A 70 0.57 -3.62 9.12
CA ILE A 70 0.43 -2.25 8.59
C ILE A 70 1.09 -2.14 7.21
N VAL A 71 2.34 -2.59 7.08
CA VAL A 71 3.08 -2.50 5.81
C VAL A 71 2.41 -3.33 4.71
N SER A 72 2.08 -4.59 4.98
CA SER A 72 1.63 -5.52 3.95
C SER A 72 0.12 -5.52 3.73
N GLU A 73 -0.71 -5.39 4.77
CA GLU A 73 -2.18 -5.48 4.62
C GLU A 73 -2.85 -4.11 4.52
N LYS A 74 -2.38 -3.11 5.29
CA LYS A 74 -2.99 -1.77 5.29
C LYS A 74 -2.46 -0.86 4.18
N LEU A 75 -1.15 -0.81 4.04
CA LEU A 75 -0.47 0.01 3.02
C LEU A 75 -0.22 -0.77 1.71
N ASN A 76 -0.40 -2.09 1.72
CA ASN A 76 -0.20 -2.97 0.57
C ASN A 76 1.21 -2.84 -0.07
N PHE A 77 2.22 -2.50 0.73
CA PHE A 77 3.60 -2.47 0.28
C PHE A 77 4.17 -3.88 0.16
N LYS A 78 4.98 -4.08 -0.89
CA LYS A 78 5.65 -5.34 -1.19
C LYS A 78 7.16 -5.15 -1.15
N LYS A 79 7.87 -6.14 -0.61
CA LYS A 79 9.33 -6.18 -0.66
C LYS A 79 9.76 -6.47 -2.09
N LEU A 80 10.60 -5.59 -2.64
CA LEU A 80 11.23 -5.77 -3.94
C LEU A 80 12.75 -5.86 -3.76
N CYS A 81 13.41 -6.60 -4.65
CA CYS A 81 14.86 -6.60 -4.72
C CYS A 81 15.33 -5.40 -5.53
N SER A 82 16.42 -4.76 -5.11
CA SER A 82 17.05 -3.70 -5.89
C SER A 82 17.66 -4.29 -7.17
N HIS A 83 17.44 -3.63 -8.31
CA HIS A 83 18.12 -3.99 -9.55
C HIS A 83 19.61 -3.61 -9.50
N TRP A 84 20.45 -4.44 -10.11
CA TRP A 84 21.86 -4.11 -10.27
C TRP A 84 22.02 -3.00 -11.32
N VAL A 85 22.81 -1.98 -10.99
CA VAL A 85 23.10 -0.87 -11.89
C VAL A 85 24.57 -0.96 -12.29
N PRO A 86 24.90 -1.12 -13.59
CA PRO A 86 26.26 -1.41 -14.02
C PRO A 86 27.32 -0.37 -13.67
N LYS A 87 26.93 0.91 -13.57
CA LYS A 87 27.86 2.01 -13.29
C LYS A 87 27.16 3.14 -12.57
N LEU A 88 27.85 3.73 -11.59
CA LEU A 88 27.43 4.98 -10.99
C LEU A 88 27.70 6.14 -11.96
N LEU A 89 26.64 6.79 -12.44
CA LEU A 89 26.77 7.87 -13.43
C LEU A 89 26.93 9.23 -12.75
N THR A 90 27.92 9.99 -13.20
CA THR A 90 28.09 11.41 -12.90
C THR A 90 27.00 12.24 -13.60
N LYS A 91 26.87 13.52 -13.21
CA LYS A 91 25.93 14.44 -13.84
C LYS A 91 26.17 14.56 -15.35
N ASP A 92 27.43 14.66 -15.77
CA ASP A 92 27.81 14.77 -17.18
C ASP A 92 27.44 13.51 -17.98
N HIS A 93 27.66 12.32 -17.42
CA HIS A 93 27.24 11.07 -18.06
C HIS A 93 25.73 11.02 -18.27
N LYS A 94 24.94 11.50 -17.30
CA LYS A 94 23.47 11.56 -17.41
C LYS A 94 23.03 12.56 -18.48
N ASN A 95 23.63 13.75 -18.50
CA ASN A 95 23.30 14.79 -19.49
C ASN A 95 23.61 14.32 -20.92
N LYS A 96 24.80 13.74 -21.14
CA LYS A 96 25.18 13.18 -22.46
C LYS A 96 24.20 12.09 -22.90
N ARG A 97 23.82 11.17 -22.01
CA ARG A 97 22.83 10.13 -22.31
C ARG A 97 21.47 10.71 -22.70
N PHE A 98 21.00 11.72 -21.97
CA PHE A 98 19.75 12.41 -22.27
C PHE A 98 19.80 13.08 -23.65
N GLU A 99 20.86 13.85 -23.93
CA GLU A 99 21.01 14.54 -25.21
C GLU A 99 21.07 13.56 -26.40
N CYS A 100 21.83 12.48 -26.29
CA CYS A 100 21.89 11.45 -27.31
C CYS A 100 20.51 10.81 -27.55
N SER A 101 19.79 10.49 -26.47
CA SER A 101 18.44 9.90 -26.56
C SER A 101 17.44 10.86 -27.19
N LEU A 102 17.49 12.15 -26.82
CA LEU A 102 16.63 13.19 -27.37
C LEU A 102 16.91 13.41 -28.87
N LYS A 103 18.19 13.47 -29.27
CA LYS A 103 18.58 13.55 -30.68
C LYS A 103 18.04 12.36 -31.47
N PHE A 104 18.19 11.15 -30.94
CA PHE A 104 17.69 9.94 -31.59
C PHE A 104 16.16 9.96 -31.75
N LEU A 105 15.43 10.38 -30.70
CA LEU A 105 13.98 10.54 -30.74
C LEU A 105 13.55 11.52 -31.84
N ILE A 106 14.19 12.69 -31.92
CA ILE A 106 13.89 13.71 -32.93
C ILE A 106 14.12 13.19 -34.34
N VAL A 107 15.18 12.40 -34.55
CA VAL A 107 15.45 11.79 -35.87
C VAL A 107 14.35 10.80 -36.24
N ILE A 108 13.87 10.00 -35.29
CA ILE A 108 12.77 9.05 -35.55
C ILE A 108 11.49 9.81 -35.85
N THR A 109 11.12 10.81 -35.06
CA THR A 109 9.85 11.54 -35.25
C THR A 109 9.82 12.25 -36.60
N LYS A 110 10.93 12.88 -37.03
CA LYS A 110 11.04 13.51 -38.35
C LYS A 110 11.00 12.53 -39.52
N LYS A 111 11.36 11.25 -39.30
CA LYS A 111 11.27 10.19 -40.33
C LYS A 111 9.89 9.53 -40.38
N VAL A 112 9.11 9.60 -39.29
CA VAL A 112 7.83 8.89 -39.14
C VAL A 112 6.63 9.79 -39.42
N THR A 113 6.74 11.12 -39.32
CA THR A 113 5.72 12.03 -39.83
C THR A 113 5.82 12.14 -41.35
N PRO A 114 4.88 11.59 -42.14
CA PRO A 114 4.79 11.92 -43.55
C PRO A 114 4.31 13.37 -43.68
N CYS A 115 4.74 14.03 -44.75
CA CYS A 115 4.23 15.33 -45.17
C CYS A 115 2.70 15.40 -45.12
#